data_AF-A0A938SI39-F1
#
_entry.id   AF-A0A938SI39-F1
#
_cell.length_a   1.000
_cell.length_b   1.000
_cell.length_c   1.000
_cell.angle_alpha   90.00
_cell.angle_beta   90.00
_cell.angle_gamma   90.00
#
_symmetry.space_group_name_H-M   'P 1'
#
loop_
_entity.id
_entity.type
_entity.pdbx_description
1 polymer ?
#
loop_
_entity_poly.entity_id
_entity_poly.type
_entity_poly.pdbx_seq_one_letter_code
_entity_poly.pdbx_strand_id
1 'polypeptide(L)'
;MPIMPNCNVACPCGRRSSSSSYSSSSSVVEEFEYEYDDEYEDDFQGSAMRFTNRTLVSVAELRERLAASLAGLEDSRPKLVERLKAFLATERGRVHEMHRQGAGGIEVCASLAAIADAVVLFVHDYALRRMETKGHEAEKPLAWLAVGGYGRGLLNPFSDVDVMVLHP
;
A
#
# COMPACT_ATOMS: atom_id res chain seq x y z
N MET A 1 -61.66 21.86 32.50
CA MET A 1 -61.93 22.81 31.41
C MET A 1 -60.61 23.22 30.76
N PRO A 2 -60.59 23.43 29.44
CA PRO A 2 -59.74 22.65 28.55
C PRO A 2 -58.95 23.54 27.56
N ILE A 3 -58.42 22.90 26.52
CA ILE A 3 -58.14 23.42 25.17
C ILE A 3 -56.69 23.86 24.91
N MET A 4 -56.00 22.96 24.20
CA MET A 4 -54.87 23.27 23.33
C MET A 4 -55.21 24.35 22.31
N PRO A 5 -54.25 25.13 21.81
CA PRO A 5 -54.22 25.49 20.41
C PRO A 5 -53.41 24.44 19.65
N ASN A 6 -54.15 23.66 18.85
CA ASN A 6 -53.65 23.06 17.63
C ASN A 6 -53.03 24.17 16.76
N CYS A 7 -51.79 24.00 16.31
CA CYS A 7 -51.39 24.56 15.03
C CYS A 7 -50.86 23.41 14.17
N ASN A 8 -51.83 22.80 13.51
CA ASN A 8 -51.71 21.87 12.42
C ASN A 8 -51.35 22.68 11.17
N VAL A 9 -50.08 22.70 10.78
CA VAL A 9 -49.71 23.02 9.40
C VAL A 9 -48.76 21.96 8.90
N ALA A 10 -49.27 21.20 7.94
CA ALA A 10 -48.59 20.15 7.22
C ALA A 10 -47.30 20.67 6.56
N CYS A 11 -46.25 19.88 6.75
CA CYS A 11 -45.00 19.92 5.99
C CYS A 11 -45.25 19.53 4.52
N PRO A 12 -44.71 20.27 3.52
CA PRO A 12 -44.67 19.80 2.15
C PRO A 12 -43.25 19.52 1.62
N CYS A 13 -42.21 19.39 2.46
CA CYS A 13 -40.88 18.97 2.01
C CYS A 13 -40.31 17.85 2.91
N GLY A 14 -40.33 16.62 2.39
CA GLY A 14 -39.88 15.43 3.11
C GLY A 14 -38.37 15.35 3.36
N ARG A 15 -38.03 14.59 4.42
CA ARG A 15 -36.69 14.16 4.92
C ARG A 15 -35.93 15.25 5.68
N ARG A 16 -35.25 15.00 6.81
CA ARG A 16 -35.01 13.81 7.66
C ARG A 16 -34.63 14.31 9.06
N SER A 17 -34.76 13.43 10.04
CA SER A 17 -34.39 13.61 11.44
C SER A 17 -32.91 13.95 11.69
N SER A 18 -32.74 14.59 12.84
CA SER A 18 -31.58 14.99 13.63
C SER A 18 -30.41 14.00 13.79
N SER A 19 -29.34 14.60 14.35
CA SER A 19 -28.31 14.10 15.28
C SER A 19 -27.07 13.43 14.71
N SER A 20 -25.98 14.21 14.75
CA SER A 20 -24.68 13.91 15.38
C SER A 20 -24.44 12.46 15.80
N SER A 21 -23.53 11.80 15.08
CA SER A 21 -22.47 10.95 15.62
C SER A 21 -21.56 10.53 14.47
N TYR A 22 -20.48 11.27 14.22
CA TYR A 22 -19.40 10.77 13.37
C TYR A 22 -18.29 10.24 14.27
N SER A 23 -18.57 9.09 14.88
CA SER A 23 -17.52 8.19 15.34
C SER A 23 -17.08 7.37 14.15
N SER A 24 -15.84 7.52 13.71
CA SER A 24 -15.07 6.42 13.12
C SER A 24 -13.60 6.81 13.20
N SER A 25 -12.90 6.14 14.11
CA SER A 25 -11.45 6.08 14.19
C SER A 25 -10.91 5.75 12.80
N SER A 26 -10.19 6.70 12.19
CA SER A 26 -9.54 6.51 10.90
C SER A 26 -8.32 5.61 11.10
N SER A 27 -8.53 4.29 11.15
CA SER A 27 -7.43 3.34 11.04
C SER A 27 -6.83 3.47 9.64
N VAL A 28 -5.54 3.76 9.58
CA VAL A 28 -4.74 3.95 8.34
C VAL A 28 -4.78 2.74 7.41
N VAL A 29 -5.23 1.59 7.91
CA VAL A 29 -5.25 0.30 7.24
C VAL A 29 -6.68 -0.23 7.14
N GLU A 30 -7.40 0.16 6.09
CA GLU A 30 -8.38 -0.75 5.47
C GLU A 30 -7.65 -1.58 4.41
N GLU A 31 -7.94 -2.88 4.40
CA GLU A 31 -7.39 -3.87 3.47
C GLU A 31 -7.73 -3.47 2.02
N PHE A 32 -6.71 -3.32 1.17
CA PHE A 32 -6.90 -3.15 -0.26
C PHE A 32 -6.16 -4.25 -1.02
N GLU A 33 -6.95 -5.03 -1.75
CA GLU A 33 -6.56 -6.00 -2.75
C GLU A 33 -6.05 -5.22 -3.97
N TYR A 34 -4.76 -5.35 -4.30
CA TYR A 34 -4.28 -5.02 -5.64
C TYR A 34 -4.04 -6.37 -6.30
N GLU A 35 -4.67 -6.58 -7.44
CA GLU A 35 -4.38 -7.69 -8.33
C GLU A 35 -2.93 -7.50 -8.79
N TYR A 36 -2.02 -8.30 -8.22
CA TYR A 36 -0.69 -8.48 -8.77
C TYR A 36 -0.91 -9.46 -9.91
N ASP A 37 -0.83 -9.00 -11.15
CA ASP A 37 -0.83 -9.91 -12.29
C ASP A 37 0.44 -10.77 -12.16
N ASP A 38 0.32 -11.92 -11.49
CA ASP A 38 1.39 -12.93 -11.39
C ASP A 38 1.72 -13.52 -12.79
N GLU A 39 0.94 -13.17 -13.82
CA GLU A 39 1.12 -13.57 -15.21
C GLU A 39 1.95 -12.55 -16.00
N TYR A 40 3.23 -12.44 -15.67
CA TYR A 40 4.23 -12.13 -16.70
C TYR A 40 4.65 -13.47 -17.33
N GLU A 41 3.89 -13.95 -18.31
CA GLU A 41 4.32 -15.08 -19.14
C GLU A 41 5.59 -14.67 -19.92
N ASP A 42 6.71 -15.20 -19.47
CA ASP A 42 8.00 -15.09 -20.16
C ASP A 42 7.95 -15.98 -21.41
N ASP A 43 7.62 -15.37 -22.56
CA ASP A 43 7.55 -15.99 -23.89
C ASP A 43 8.95 -16.41 -24.44
N PHE A 44 9.85 -16.87 -23.56
CA PHE A 44 11.17 -17.38 -23.92
C PHE A 44 11.19 -18.91 -23.87
N GLN A 45 10.76 -19.52 -24.99
CA GLN A 45 10.78 -20.98 -25.19
C GLN A 45 12.23 -21.53 -25.18
N GLY A 46 12.74 -21.82 -24.00
CA GLY A 46 14.05 -22.41 -23.76
C GLY A 46 14.07 -23.31 -22.53
N SER A 47 13.68 -24.58 -22.70
CA SER A 47 13.96 -25.73 -21.82
C SER A 47 13.88 -25.48 -20.29
N ALA A 48 12.66 -25.47 -19.76
CA ALA A 48 12.26 -25.92 -18.41
C ALA A 48 13.33 -25.92 -17.29
N MET A 49 13.68 -24.72 -16.80
CA MET A 49 14.12 -24.52 -15.42
C MET A 49 12.90 -23.97 -14.66
N ARG A 50 12.54 -24.55 -13.51
CA ARG A 50 11.34 -24.15 -12.74
C ARG A 50 11.41 -22.65 -12.40
N PHE A 51 10.63 -21.82 -13.08
CA PHE A 51 10.70 -20.35 -13.02
C PHE A 51 9.54 -19.68 -12.26
N THR A 52 8.70 -20.44 -11.55
CA THR A 52 7.40 -19.93 -11.06
C THR A 52 7.41 -19.30 -9.67
N ASN A 53 8.56 -19.07 -9.02
CA ASN A 53 8.59 -18.25 -7.80
C ASN A 53 9.98 -17.66 -7.58
N ARG A 54 10.24 -16.47 -8.15
CA ARG A 54 11.56 -15.83 -8.12
C ARG A 54 11.88 -15.17 -6.78
N THR A 55 10.90 -14.99 -5.90
CA THR A 55 11.04 -14.29 -4.62
C THR A 55 11.06 -15.26 -3.45
N LEU A 56 11.87 -14.97 -2.44
CA LEU A 56 11.96 -15.71 -1.18
C LEU A 56 10.78 -15.44 -0.24
N VAL A 57 9.99 -14.41 -0.55
CA VAL A 57 8.86 -13.93 0.24
C VAL A 57 7.69 -13.73 -0.70
N SER A 58 6.50 -14.22 -0.33
CA SER A 58 5.29 -13.95 -1.11
C SER A 58 4.84 -12.49 -0.95
N VAL A 59 4.36 -11.89 -2.04
CA VAL A 59 3.89 -10.50 -2.04
C VAL A 59 2.70 -10.32 -1.10
N ALA A 60 1.79 -11.31 -1.03
CA ALA A 60 0.65 -11.29 -0.13
C ALA A 60 1.08 -11.24 1.35
N GLU A 61 1.98 -12.14 1.78
CA GLU A 61 2.48 -12.12 3.16
C GLU A 61 3.25 -10.83 3.47
N LEU A 62 4.02 -10.31 2.52
CA LEU A 62 4.76 -9.07 2.70
C LEU A 62 3.81 -7.90 2.98
N ARG A 63 2.69 -7.83 2.26
CA ARG A 63 1.65 -6.81 2.45
C ARG A 63 0.94 -6.95 3.78
N GLU A 64 0.61 -8.18 4.20
CA GLU A 64 0.04 -8.44 5.52
C GLU A 64 0.99 -7.98 6.63
N ARG A 65 2.29 -8.33 6.53
CA ARG A 65 3.30 -7.88 7.49
C ARG A 65 3.47 -6.37 7.50
N LEU A 66 3.43 -5.72 6.33
CA LEU A 66 3.47 -4.26 6.23
C LEU A 66 2.27 -3.63 6.93
N ALA A 67 1.06 -4.08 6.62
CA ALA A 67 -0.17 -3.62 7.26
C ALA A 67 -0.13 -3.80 8.78
N ALA A 68 0.31 -4.98 9.26
CA ALA A 68 0.49 -5.25 10.68
C ALA A 68 1.53 -4.33 11.34
N SER A 69 2.63 -4.02 10.66
CA SER A 69 3.66 -3.11 11.19
C SER A 69 3.19 -1.66 11.35
N LEU A 70 2.13 -1.29 10.61
CA LEU A 70 1.53 0.04 10.55
C LEU A 70 0.19 0.11 11.29
N ALA A 71 -0.30 -1.00 11.84
CA ALA A 71 -1.57 -1.05 12.56
C ALA A 71 -1.58 -0.08 13.76
N GLY A 72 -2.68 0.68 13.87
CA GLY A 72 -2.87 1.67 14.95
C GLY A 72 -2.01 2.93 14.84
N LEU A 73 -1.35 3.15 13.70
CA LEU A 73 -0.58 4.36 13.46
C LEU A 73 -1.51 5.58 13.32
N GLU A 74 -1.24 6.62 14.10
CA GLU A 74 -1.86 7.95 13.90
C GLU A 74 -1.34 8.61 12.62
N ASP A 75 -2.14 9.47 11.98
CA ASP A 75 -1.73 10.22 10.79
C ASP A 75 -0.61 11.24 11.10
N SER A 76 0.62 10.74 11.10
CA SER A 76 1.83 11.48 11.45
C SER A 76 2.99 11.00 10.60
N ARG A 77 3.42 11.85 9.65
CA ARG A 77 4.53 11.55 8.72
C ARG A 77 5.82 11.09 9.44
N PRO A 78 6.28 11.73 10.53
CA PRO A 78 7.48 11.25 11.23
C PRO A 78 7.33 9.83 11.79
N LYS A 79 6.19 9.52 12.43
CA LYS A 79 5.91 8.18 12.98
C LYS A 79 5.79 7.15 11.86
N LEU A 80 5.17 7.51 10.73
CA LEU A 80 5.09 6.64 9.56
C LEU A 80 6.48 6.27 9.02
N VAL A 81 7.34 7.27 8.81
CA VAL A 81 8.69 7.05 8.30
C VAL A 81 9.50 6.16 9.25
N GLU A 82 9.35 6.34 10.58
CA GLU A 82 9.98 5.47 11.57
C GLU A 82 9.54 4.01 11.43
N ARG A 83 8.22 3.77 11.31
CA ARG A 83 7.66 2.42 11.15
C ARG A 83 8.09 1.76 9.84
N LEU A 84 8.04 2.49 8.72
CA LEU A 84 8.48 1.98 7.43
C LEU A 84 9.99 1.64 7.43
N LYS A 85 10.82 2.45 8.09
CA LYS A 85 12.25 2.14 8.26
C LYS A 85 12.47 0.87 9.07
N ALA A 86 11.73 0.70 10.17
CA ALA A 86 11.80 -0.50 10.99
C ALA A 86 11.36 -1.75 10.18
N PHE A 87 10.24 -1.65 9.45
CA PHE A 87 9.76 -2.70 8.57
C PHE A 87 10.80 -3.09 7.51
N LEU A 88 11.36 -2.12 6.79
CA LEU A 88 12.41 -2.35 5.79
C LEU A 88 13.64 -3.04 6.40
N ALA A 89 14.07 -2.62 7.60
CA ALA A 89 15.19 -3.25 8.29
C ALA A 89 14.90 -4.70 8.66
N THR A 90 13.70 -4.98 9.17
CA THR A 90 13.26 -6.35 9.50
C THR A 90 13.23 -7.24 8.26
N GLU A 91 12.56 -6.83 7.19
CA GLU A 91 12.38 -7.68 6.00
C GLU A 91 13.70 -7.86 5.22
N ARG A 92 14.55 -6.83 5.13
CA ARG A 92 15.91 -6.99 4.60
C ARG A 92 16.75 -7.93 5.44
N GLY A 93 16.60 -7.88 6.77
CA GLY A 93 17.26 -8.82 7.69
C GLY A 93 16.84 -10.27 7.44
N ARG A 94 15.56 -10.52 7.16
CA ARG A 94 15.05 -11.86 6.81
C ARG A 94 15.66 -12.37 5.51
N VAL A 95 15.62 -11.56 4.45
CA VAL A 95 16.22 -11.92 3.16
C VAL A 95 17.73 -12.19 3.29
N HIS A 96 18.43 -11.38 4.08
CA HIS A 96 19.86 -11.58 4.37
C HIS A 96 20.13 -12.90 5.09
N GLU A 97 19.29 -13.27 6.05
CA GLU A 97 19.41 -14.55 6.75
C GLU A 97 19.11 -15.74 5.83
N MET A 98 18.10 -15.64 4.97
CA MET A 98 17.82 -16.68 3.96
C MET A 98 18.98 -16.84 2.97
N HIS A 99 19.63 -15.75 2.57
CA HIS A 99 20.85 -15.80 1.77
C HIS A 99 21.99 -16.52 2.50
N ARG A 100 22.18 -16.25 3.80
CA ARG A 100 23.16 -16.98 4.63
C ARG A 100 22.85 -18.48 4.76
N GLN A 101 21.59 -18.85 4.66
CA GLN A 101 21.12 -20.24 4.65
C GLN A 101 21.23 -20.90 3.25
N GLY A 102 21.69 -20.17 2.24
CA GLY A 102 22.00 -20.71 0.91
C GLY A 102 21.01 -20.32 -0.19
N ALA A 103 20.10 -19.36 0.04
CA ALA A 103 19.25 -18.83 -1.01
C ALA A 103 20.06 -18.20 -2.16
N GLY A 104 19.55 -18.27 -3.39
CA GLY A 104 20.23 -17.77 -4.58
C GLY A 104 20.27 -16.25 -4.64
N GLY A 105 21.33 -15.69 -5.22
CA GLY A 105 21.48 -14.24 -5.36
C GLY A 105 20.36 -13.57 -6.18
N ILE A 106 19.85 -14.26 -7.21
CA ILE A 106 18.70 -13.77 -8.00
C ILE A 106 17.44 -13.69 -7.11
N GLU A 107 17.21 -14.71 -6.27
CA GLU A 107 16.05 -14.75 -5.38
C GLU A 107 16.12 -13.66 -4.32
N VAL A 108 17.32 -13.39 -3.81
CA VAL A 108 17.61 -12.26 -2.93
C VAL A 108 17.27 -10.93 -3.61
N CYS A 109 17.80 -10.68 -4.81
CA CYS A 109 17.56 -9.42 -5.50
C CYS A 109 16.08 -9.21 -5.86
N ALA A 110 15.38 -10.28 -6.25
CA ALA A 110 13.94 -10.25 -6.51
C ALA A 110 13.14 -9.93 -5.23
N SER A 111 13.49 -10.56 -4.12
CA SER A 111 12.83 -10.31 -2.83
C SER A 111 13.04 -8.87 -2.35
N LEU A 112 14.24 -8.32 -2.54
CA LEU A 112 14.53 -6.93 -2.20
C LEU A 112 13.74 -5.95 -3.07
N ALA A 113 13.53 -6.26 -4.36
CA ALA A 113 12.68 -5.47 -5.23
C ALA A 113 11.22 -5.52 -4.79
N ALA A 114 10.69 -6.71 -4.47
CA ALA A 114 9.32 -6.86 -3.96
C ALA A 114 9.09 -6.11 -2.62
N ILE A 115 10.08 -6.13 -1.72
CA ILE A 115 10.07 -5.32 -0.49
C ILE A 115 10.00 -3.82 -0.79
N ALA A 116 10.74 -3.36 -1.81
CA ALA A 116 10.67 -1.96 -2.24
C ALA A 116 9.30 -1.60 -2.83
N ASP A 117 8.74 -2.44 -3.70
CA ASP A 117 7.40 -2.26 -4.28
C ASP A 117 6.33 -2.07 -3.22
N ALA A 118 6.29 -2.96 -2.21
CA ALA A 118 5.30 -2.90 -1.15
C ALA A 118 5.34 -1.54 -0.41
N VAL A 119 6.54 -1.01 -0.16
CA VAL A 119 6.69 0.29 0.52
C VAL A 119 6.37 1.46 -0.41
N VAL A 120 6.80 1.42 -1.67
CA VAL A 120 6.53 2.49 -2.64
C VAL A 120 5.02 2.63 -2.89
N LEU A 121 4.34 1.51 -3.15
CA LEU A 121 2.88 1.48 -3.35
C LEU A 121 2.14 1.96 -2.10
N PHE A 122 2.55 1.51 -0.92
CA PHE A 122 1.95 1.99 0.33
C PHE A 122 2.12 3.51 0.51
N VAL A 123 3.32 4.04 0.25
CA VAL A 123 3.60 5.48 0.41
C VAL A 123 2.80 6.31 -0.58
N HIS A 124 2.63 5.82 -1.81
CA HIS A 124 1.77 6.44 -2.81
C HIS A 124 0.32 6.54 -2.32
N ASP A 125 -0.25 5.42 -1.86
CA ASP A 125 -1.64 5.38 -1.39
C ASP A 125 -1.84 6.25 -0.14
N TYR A 126 -0.89 6.23 0.78
CA TYR A 126 -0.88 7.12 1.94
C TYR A 126 -0.87 8.60 1.52
N ALA A 127 -0.07 8.95 0.51
CA ALA A 127 0.00 10.32 -0.01
C ALA A 127 -1.32 10.75 -0.66
N LEU A 128 -1.96 9.88 -1.45
CA LEU A 128 -3.27 10.15 -2.07
C LEU A 128 -4.36 10.38 -1.01
N ARG A 129 -4.52 9.48 -0.04
CA ARG A 129 -5.52 9.64 1.04
C ARG A 129 -5.32 10.93 1.85
N ARG A 130 -4.05 11.28 2.10
CA ARG A 130 -3.70 12.53 2.78
C ARG A 130 -4.06 13.77 1.96
N MET A 131 -4.01 13.70 0.63
CA MET A 131 -4.44 14.78 -0.26
C MET A 131 -5.96 14.95 -0.23
N GLU A 132 -6.70 13.84 -0.32
CA GLU A 132 -8.17 13.83 -0.25
C GLU A 132 -8.68 14.41 1.07
N THR A 133 -8.08 14.01 2.19
CA THR A 133 -8.43 14.50 3.54
C THR A 133 -8.24 16.02 3.68
N LYS A 134 -7.36 16.61 2.87
CA LYS A 134 -7.11 18.06 2.84
C LYS A 134 -8.00 18.80 1.85
N GLY A 135 -8.94 18.11 1.19
CA GLY A 135 -9.87 18.70 0.23
C GLY A 135 -9.24 18.99 -1.14
N HIS A 136 -8.11 18.36 -1.47
CA HIS A 136 -7.57 18.38 -2.82
C HIS A 136 -8.13 17.19 -3.62
N GLU A 137 -8.52 17.42 -4.86
CA GLU A 137 -8.82 16.35 -5.82
C GLU A 137 -7.57 15.48 -6.02
N ALA A 138 -7.66 14.19 -5.67
CA ALA A 138 -6.61 13.21 -5.88
C ALA A 138 -6.49 12.77 -7.35
N GLU A 139 -7.44 13.17 -8.20
CA GLU A 139 -7.63 12.68 -9.57
C GLU A 139 -6.67 13.26 -10.63
N LYS A 140 -5.42 13.57 -10.26
CA LYS A 140 -4.40 13.83 -11.30
C LYS A 140 -3.79 12.49 -11.71
N PRO A 141 -3.89 12.08 -12.99
CA PRO A 141 -3.22 10.86 -13.45
C PRO A 141 -1.73 10.97 -13.16
N LEU A 142 -1.20 10.03 -12.38
CA LEU A 142 0.20 9.95 -12.02
C LEU A 142 0.68 8.54 -12.36
N ALA A 143 1.80 8.42 -13.07
CA ALA A 143 2.43 7.14 -13.33
C ALA A 143 3.80 7.06 -12.65
N TRP A 144 4.06 5.95 -11.97
CA TRP A 144 5.37 5.60 -11.44
C TRP A 144 6.04 4.61 -12.38
N LEU A 145 7.28 4.89 -12.76
CA LEU A 145 8.09 3.98 -13.56
C LEU A 145 9.33 3.62 -12.75
N ALA A 146 9.42 2.35 -12.38
CA ALA A 146 10.65 1.78 -11.87
C ALA A 146 11.68 1.70 -13.01
N VAL A 147 12.90 2.15 -12.75
CA VAL A 147 13.99 2.12 -13.75
C VAL A 147 15.20 1.36 -13.21
N GLY A 148 16.20 1.11 -14.07
CA GLY A 148 17.44 0.46 -13.67
C GLY A 148 17.24 -1.00 -13.21
N GLY A 149 17.95 -1.39 -12.13
CA GLY A 149 17.82 -2.73 -11.53
C GLY A 149 16.43 -2.97 -10.93
N TYR A 150 15.88 -1.94 -10.27
CA TYR A 150 14.55 -1.98 -9.69
C TYR A 150 13.47 -2.24 -10.76
N GLY A 151 13.55 -1.56 -11.91
CA GLY A 151 12.61 -1.77 -13.02
C GLY A 151 12.63 -3.16 -13.66
N ARG A 152 13.67 -3.97 -13.43
CA ARG A 152 13.73 -5.38 -13.86
C ARG A 152 13.31 -6.36 -12.75
N GLY A 153 12.79 -5.85 -11.64
CA GLY A 153 12.45 -6.66 -10.47
C GLY A 153 13.68 -7.28 -9.79
N LEU A 154 14.87 -6.68 -9.94
CA LEU A 154 16.11 -7.20 -9.35
C LEU A 154 16.91 -6.08 -8.69
N LEU A 155 16.74 -5.93 -7.38
CA LEU A 155 17.40 -4.90 -6.58
C LEU A 155 18.59 -5.47 -5.82
N ASN A 156 19.79 -4.98 -6.11
CA ASN A 156 20.99 -5.40 -5.37
C ASN A 156 20.95 -4.89 -3.92
N PRO A 157 21.59 -5.60 -2.96
CA PRO A 157 21.71 -5.12 -1.59
C PRO A 157 22.28 -3.71 -1.53
N PHE A 158 21.66 -2.85 -0.71
CA PHE A 158 22.05 -1.45 -0.51
C PHE A 158 21.99 -0.55 -1.75
N SER A 159 21.41 -1.02 -2.86
CA SER A 159 21.18 -0.16 -4.03
C SER A 159 20.04 0.83 -3.78
N ASP A 160 20.14 1.96 -4.45
CA ASP A 160 19.09 2.97 -4.50
C ASP A 160 17.89 2.47 -5.32
N VAL A 161 16.73 3.06 -5.05
CA VAL A 161 15.47 2.79 -5.76
C VAL A 161 15.27 3.94 -6.74
N ASP A 162 15.56 3.68 -8.02
CA ASP A 162 15.40 4.66 -9.07
C ASP A 162 13.97 4.63 -9.62
N VAL A 163 13.26 5.76 -9.49
CA VAL A 163 11.89 5.93 -9.96
C VAL A 163 11.74 7.22 -10.76
N MET A 164 10.95 7.15 -11.83
CA MET A 164 10.50 8.30 -12.59
C MET A 164 8.99 8.47 -12.38
N VAL A 165 8.57 9.70 -12.15
CA VAL A 165 7.15 10.06 -11.98
C VAL A 165 6.71 10.88 -13.19
N LEU A 166 5.66 10.43 -13.87
CA LEU A 166 5.07 11.11 -15.03
C LEU A 166 3.69 11.65 -14.67
N HIS A 167 3.39 12.85 -15.19
CA HIS A 167 2.07 13.46 -15.16
C HIS A 167 1.72 14.03 -16.55
N PRO A 168 0.43 14.15 -16.92
CA PRO A 168 -0.02 14.76 -18.16
C PRO A 168 0.34 16.24 -18.31
#